data_AF-K1YAQ4-F1
#
_entry.id   AF-K1YAQ4-F1
#
_cell.length_a   1.000
_cell.length_b   1.000
_cell.length_c   1.000
_cell.angle_alpha   90.00
_cell.angle_beta   90.00
_cell.angle_gamma   90.00
#
_symmetry.space_group_name_H-M   'P 1'
#
loop_
_entity.id
_entity.type
_entity.pdbx_description
1 polymer ?
#
loop_
_entity_poly.entity_id
_entity_poly.type
_entity_poly.pdbx_seq_one_letter_code
_entity_poly.pdbx_strand_id
1 'polypeptide(L)'
;MTSYSAVLGIDIGSVAASVAVMDNNRQILSTGYAFHRGDIAGTLTQLMKNLDLGRISYLAATTSTPSSVLVGTRYNNQMAAITAAKSRHPKMGGLLVVGGEKFSFATFDATGQYRGSTTNTSCAAGT
;
A
#
# COMPACT_ATOMS: atom_id res chain seq x y z
N MET A 1 -6.78 15.91 -26.73
CA MET A 1 -6.64 15.80 -25.26
C MET A 1 -6.44 14.34 -24.93
N THR A 2 -5.17 13.93 -24.86
CA THR A 2 -4.64 12.56 -24.73
C THR A 2 -3.38 12.74 -23.86
N SER A 3 -2.97 11.91 -22.91
CA SER A 3 -3.42 10.62 -22.37
C SER A 3 -2.86 10.59 -20.94
N TYR A 4 -3.64 10.27 -19.90
CA TYR A 4 -3.05 10.05 -18.57
C TYR A 4 -2.58 8.60 -18.49
N SER A 5 -1.26 8.39 -18.43
CA SER A 5 -0.67 7.11 -18.03
C SER A 5 -0.77 7.03 -16.51
N ALA A 6 -1.74 6.29 -15.98
CA ALA A 6 -1.94 6.14 -14.54
C ALA A 6 -1.32 4.84 -14.02
N VAL A 7 -0.89 4.86 -12.76
CA VAL A 7 -0.45 3.68 -12.03
C VAL A 7 -1.57 3.21 -11.12
N LEU A 8 -1.92 1.93 -11.18
CA LEU A 8 -2.75 1.27 -10.19
C LEU A 8 -1.87 0.51 -9.21
N GLY A 9 -1.88 0.97 -7.95
CA GLY A 9 -1.27 0.32 -6.80
C GLY A 9 -2.27 -0.62 -6.12
N ILE A 10 -1.81 -1.81 -5.77
CA ILE A 10 -2.59 -2.84 -5.08
C ILE A 10 -1.86 -3.22 -3.77
N ASP A 11 -2.58 -3.22 -2.66
CA ASP A 11 -2.07 -3.70 -1.38
C ASP A 11 -3.08 -4.65 -0.73
N ILE A 12 -2.70 -5.91 -0.59
CA ILE A 12 -3.53 -6.95 0.03
C ILE A 12 -2.80 -7.47 1.25
N GLY A 13 -3.39 -7.22 2.41
CA GLY A 13 -2.94 -7.73 3.70
C GLY A 13 -3.65 -9.03 4.07
N SER A 14 -3.59 -9.41 5.34
CA SER A 14 -4.19 -10.64 5.87
C SER A 14 -5.73 -10.62 5.92
N VAL A 15 -6.31 -9.43 6.07
CA VAL A 15 -7.76 -9.25 6.30
C VAL A 15 -8.45 -8.37 5.25
N ALA A 16 -7.70 -7.50 4.58
CA ALA A 16 -8.25 -6.49 3.69
C ALA A 16 -7.39 -6.28 2.44
N ALA A 17 -8.05 -5.84 1.37
CA ALA A 17 -7.45 -5.43 0.11
C ALA A 17 -7.73 -3.94 -0.11
N SER A 18 -6.76 -3.25 -0.69
CA SER A 18 -6.88 -1.85 -1.09
C SER A 18 -6.28 -1.62 -2.47
N VAL A 19 -6.82 -0.62 -3.15
CA VAL A 19 -6.34 -0.16 -4.44
C VAL A 19 -6.24 1.36 -4.47
N ALA A 20 -5.27 1.90 -5.19
CA ALA A 20 -5.15 3.33 -5.43
C ALA A 20 -4.71 3.58 -6.87
N VAL A 21 -5.41 4.47 -7.57
CA VAL A 21 -5.03 4.95 -8.90
C VAL A 21 -4.38 6.32 -8.75
N MET A 22 -3.17 6.48 -9.28
CA MET A 22 -2.38 7.70 -9.18
C MET A 22 -1.90 8.13 -10.57
N ASP A 23 -1.96 9.43 -10.85
CA ASP A 23 -1.41 10.00 -12.08
C ASP A 23 0.10 10.29 -11.98
N ASN A 24 0.69 10.74 -13.09
CA ASN A 24 2.11 11.12 -13.14
C ASN A 24 2.48 12.32 -12.25
N ASN A 25 1.49 13.14 -11.86
CA ASN A 25 1.67 14.28 -10.96
C ASN A 25 1.57 13.85 -9.49
N ARG A 26 1.49 12.54 -9.21
CA ARG A 26 1.32 11.94 -7.88
C ARG A 26 -0.03 12.27 -7.24
N GLN A 27 -1.02 12.65 -8.04
CA GLN A 27 -2.37 12.91 -7.58
C GLN A 27 -3.16 11.61 -7.55
N ILE A 28 -3.83 11.37 -6.42
CA ILE A 28 -4.69 10.20 -6.24
C ILE A 28 -6.02 10.48 -6.95
N LEU A 29 -6.31 9.70 -7.98
CA LEU A 29 -7.51 9.83 -8.80
C LEU A 29 -8.68 8.99 -8.24
N SER A 30 -8.38 7.84 -7.66
CA SER A 30 -9.37 6.94 -7.08
C SER A 30 -8.73 6.01 -6.05
N THR A 31 -9.50 5.57 -5.07
CA THR A 31 -9.09 4.60 -4.06
C THR A 31 -10.22 3.63 -3.76
N GLY A 32 -9.88 2.42 -3.34
CA GLY A 32 -10.84 1.44 -2.85
C GLY A 32 -10.25 0.64 -1.69
N TYR A 33 -11.10 0.22 -0.76
CA TYR A 33 -10.73 -0.60 0.39
C TYR A 33 -11.89 -1.53 0.74
N ALA A 34 -11.59 -2.80 0.99
CA ALA A 34 -12.58 -3.77 1.44
C ALA A 34 -11.92 -4.93 2.22
N PHE A 35 -12.66 -5.49 3.19
CA PHE A 35 -12.29 -6.74 3.83
C PHE A 35 -12.54 -7.91 2.88
N HIS A 36 -11.51 -8.69 2.55
CA HIS A 36 -11.67 -9.76 1.56
C HIS A 36 -12.35 -11.01 2.12
N ARG A 37 -12.34 -11.21 3.45
CA ARG A 37 -12.99 -12.37 4.12
C ARG A 37 -12.65 -13.73 3.48
N GLY A 38 -11.41 -13.86 3.00
CA GLY A 38 -10.92 -15.03 2.26
C GLY A 38 -11.11 -14.99 0.73
N ASP A 39 -12.02 -14.18 0.20
CA ASP A 39 -12.25 -14.02 -1.24
C ASP A 39 -11.50 -12.82 -1.81
N ILE A 40 -10.19 -13.00 -2.06
CA ILE A 40 -9.33 -11.94 -2.61
C ILE A 40 -9.72 -11.58 -4.04
N ALA A 41 -10.04 -12.57 -4.89
CA ALA A 41 -10.32 -12.36 -6.30
C ALA A 41 -11.65 -11.61 -6.51
N GLY A 42 -12.71 -12.02 -5.81
CA GLY A 42 -14.00 -11.32 -5.84
C GLY A 42 -13.88 -9.89 -5.29
N THR A 43 -13.10 -9.72 -4.22
CA THR A 43 -12.86 -8.39 -3.64
C THR A 43 -12.13 -7.46 -4.60
N LEU A 44 -11.07 -7.91 -5.26
CA LEU A 44 -10.39 -7.10 -6.28
C LEU A 44 -11.32 -6.77 -7.45
N THR A 45 -12.12 -7.73 -7.91
CA THR A 45 -13.11 -7.50 -8.97
C THR A 45 -14.08 -6.39 -8.58
N GLN A 46 -14.57 -6.41 -7.34
CA GLN A 46 -15.45 -5.37 -6.80
C GLN A 46 -14.74 -4.01 -6.73
N LEU A 47 -13.52 -3.96 -6.21
CA LEU A 47 -12.75 -2.72 -6.07
C LEU A 47 -12.37 -2.11 -7.43
N MET A 48 -12.19 -2.94 -8.45
CA MET A 48 -11.82 -2.49 -9.81
C MET A 48 -13.03 -2.17 -10.70
N LYS A 49 -14.25 -2.52 -10.29
CA LYS A 49 -15.47 -2.41 -11.12
C LYS A 49 -15.72 -1.01 -11.69
N ASN A 50 -15.38 0.04 -10.92
CA ASN A 50 -15.63 1.43 -11.30
C ASN A 50 -14.35 2.17 -11.74
N LEU A 51 -13.23 1.47 -11.92
CA LEU A 51 -11.99 2.07 -12.38
C LEU A 51 -11.98 2.12 -13.92
N ASP A 52 -11.55 3.24 -14.48
CA ASP A 52 -11.28 3.34 -15.92
C ASP A 52 -9.93 2.66 -16.23
N LEU A 53 -9.98 1.34 -16.45
CA LEU A 53 -8.79 0.54 -16.72
C LEU A 53 -8.08 0.95 -18.01
N GLY A 54 -8.77 1.59 -18.96
CA GLY A 54 -8.18 2.07 -20.21
C GLY A 54 -7.14 3.18 -20.03
N ARG A 55 -7.09 3.80 -18.85
CA ARG A 55 -6.10 4.83 -18.48
C ARG A 55 -4.95 4.30 -17.64
N ILE A 56 -4.98 3.03 -17.24
CA ILE A 56 -3.94 2.44 -16.40
C ILE A 56 -2.84 1.91 -17.32
N SER A 57 -1.65 2.48 -17.21
CA SER A 57 -0.46 2.07 -17.97
C SER A 57 0.45 1.13 -17.17
N TYR A 58 0.28 1.07 -15.85
CA TYR A 58 1.15 0.28 -14.99
C TYR A 58 0.43 -0.27 -13.76
N LEU A 59 0.79 -1.50 -13.40
CA LEU A 59 0.31 -2.18 -12.21
C LEU A 59 1.48 -2.42 -11.25
N ALA A 60 1.33 -1.92 -10.03
CA ALA A 60 2.26 -2.17 -8.93
C ALA A 60 1.53 -2.80 -7.76
N ALA A 61 2.21 -3.67 -7.01
CA ALA A 61 1.68 -4.17 -5.76
C ALA A 61 2.69 -4.10 -4.62
N THR A 62 2.20 -4.21 -3.40
CA THR A 62 3.04 -4.49 -2.24
C THR A 62 3.43 -5.98 -2.19
N THR A 63 4.48 -6.33 -1.45
CA THR A 63 4.95 -7.72 -1.35
C THR A 63 3.99 -8.65 -0.59
N SER A 64 3.09 -8.14 0.26
CA SER A 64 2.06 -8.95 0.91
C SER A 64 0.95 -9.42 -0.04
N THR A 65 0.80 -8.73 -1.18
CA THR A 65 -0.18 -9.11 -2.20
C THR A 65 0.12 -10.51 -2.73
N PRO A 66 -0.84 -11.45 -2.80
CA PRO A 66 -0.61 -12.81 -3.31
C PRO A 66 0.07 -12.84 -4.68
N SER A 67 0.93 -13.82 -4.92
CA SER A 67 1.64 -14.00 -6.20
C SER A 67 0.70 -14.31 -7.37
N SER A 68 -0.51 -14.80 -7.09
CA SER A 68 -1.58 -15.00 -8.06
C SER A 68 -2.08 -13.70 -8.70
N VAL A 69 -1.86 -12.55 -8.06
CA VAL A 69 -2.12 -11.23 -8.65
C VAL A 69 -0.89 -10.82 -9.47
N LEU A 70 -1.00 -10.91 -10.79
CA LEU A 70 0.08 -10.56 -11.71
C LEU A 70 0.21 -9.03 -11.83
N VAL A 71 1.40 -8.52 -11.56
CA VAL A 71 1.74 -7.10 -11.61
C VAL A 71 3.13 -6.90 -12.21
N GLY A 72 3.41 -5.69 -12.70
CA GLY A 72 4.70 -5.36 -13.33
C GLY A 72 5.85 -5.21 -12.33
N THR A 73 5.58 -4.73 -11.12
CA THR A 73 6.57 -4.62 -10.05
C THR A 73 5.94 -4.74 -8.68
N ARG A 74 6.72 -5.23 -7.72
CA ARG A 74 6.35 -5.37 -6.32
C ARG A 74 7.28 -4.55 -5.44
N TYR A 75 6.71 -3.84 -4.47
CA TYR A 75 7.43 -3.00 -3.52
C TYR A 75 7.28 -3.54 -2.11
N ASN A 76 8.33 -3.42 -1.29
CA ASN A 76 8.29 -3.81 0.11
C ASN A 76 7.18 -3.02 0.85
N ASN A 77 6.34 -3.71 1.62
CA ASN A 77 5.20 -3.12 2.34
C ASN A 77 5.60 -1.91 3.20
N GLN A 78 6.66 -2.06 3.99
CA GLN A 78 7.12 -1.02 4.91
C GLN A 78 7.66 0.19 4.15
N MET A 79 8.47 -0.05 3.11
CA MET A 79 9.01 1.05 2.30
C MET A 79 7.91 1.81 1.56
N ALA A 80 6.89 1.12 1.06
CA ALA A 80 5.72 1.75 0.44
C ALA A 80 4.99 2.66 1.45
N ALA A 81 4.71 2.15 2.66
CA ALA A 81 4.06 2.91 3.73
C ALA A 81 4.90 4.13 4.17
N ILE A 82 6.20 3.95 4.41
CA ILE A 82 7.11 5.04 4.79
C ILE A 82 7.16 6.12 3.71
N THR A 83 7.28 5.71 2.45
CA THR A 83 7.36 6.65 1.31
C THR A 83 6.08 7.46 1.17
N ALA A 84 4.91 6.81 1.25
CA ALA A 84 3.61 7.47 1.18
C ALA A 84 3.36 8.39 2.39
N ALA A 85 3.75 7.97 3.59
CA ALA A 85 3.60 8.80 4.78
C ALA A 85 4.51 10.03 4.70
N LYS A 86 5.78 9.88 4.27
CA LYS A 86 6.74 10.99 4.20
C LYS A 86 6.38 12.02 3.14
N SER A 87 5.78 11.61 2.04
CA SER A 87 5.32 12.56 1.02
C SER A 87 4.21 13.48 1.55
N ARG A 88 3.39 13.00 2.50
CA ARG A 88 2.29 13.75 3.12
C ARG A 88 2.69 14.45 4.42
N HIS A 89 3.63 13.88 5.16
CA HIS A 89 4.10 14.37 6.44
C HIS A 89 5.64 14.35 6.49
N PRO A 90 6.31 15.32 5.81
CA PRO A 90 7.77 15.31 5.69
C PRO A 90 8.53 15.42 7.02
N LYS A 91 7.88 15.97 8.05
CA LYS A 91 8.45 16.20 9.40
C LYS A 91 8.06 15.12 10.43
N MET A 92 7.52 13.97 10.00
CA MET A 92 7.13 12.93 10.96
C MET A 92 8.37 12.37 11.69
N GLY A 93 8.29 12.21 13.00
CA GLY A 93 9.33 11.54 13.80
C GLY A 93 9.19 10.01 13.85
N GLY A 94 8.01 9.49 13.52
CA GLY A 94 7.76 8.05 13.46
C GLY A 94 6.46 7.70 12.74
N LEU A 95 6.35 6.43 12.35
CA LEU A 95 5.20 5.86 11.65
C LEU A 95 4.82 4.54 12.33
N LEU A 96 3.63 4.51 12.94
CA LEU A 96 3.01 3.28 13.44
C LEU A 96 1.99 2.79 12.40
N VAL A 97 2.21 1.59 11.87
CA VAL A 97 1.27 0.90 10.97
C VAL A 97 0.69 -0.28 11.73
N VAL A 98 -0.63 -0.32 11.89
CA VAL A 98 -1.35 -1.41 12.57
C VAL A 98 -2.20 -2.15 11.54
N GLY A 99 -1.91 -3.43 11.31
CA GLY A 99 -2.67 -4.33 10.45
C GLY A 99 -3.40 -5.40 11.26
N GLY A 100 -4.13 -6.29 10.57
CA GLY A 100 -4.94 -7.34 11.20
C GLY A 100 -4.14 -8.41 11.95
N GLU A 101 -2.90 -8.68 11.53
CA GLU A 101 -2.02 -9.68 12.16
C GLU A 101 -0.73 -9.07 12.74
N LYS A 102 -0.30 -7.95 12.17
CA LYS A 102 1.03 -7.38 12.42
C LYS A 102 0.94 -5.88 12.58
N PHE A 103 1.79 -5.33 13.44
CA PHE A 103 2.06 -3.90 13.50
C PHE A 103 3.55 -3.63 13.34
N SER A 104 3.89 -2.47 12.80
CA SER A 104 5.27 -2.00 12.69
C SER A 104 5.38 -0.55 13.14
N PHE A 105 6.48 -0.22 13.80
CA PHE A 105 6.81 1.14 14.20
C PHE A 105 8.17 1.53 13.63
N ALA A 106 8.19 2.49 12.71
CA ALA A 106 9.41 3.06 12.13
C ALA A 106 9.70 4.43 12.74
N THR A 107 10.99 4.77 12.92
CA THR A 107 11.42 6.07 13.45
C THR A 107 12.36 6.79 12.50
N PHE A 108 12.34 8.12 12.60
CA PHE A 108 13.12 9.02 11.76
C PHE A 108 13.86 10.05 12.61
N ASP A 109 15.03 10.50 12.16
CA ASP A 109 15.75 11.58 12.83
C ASP A 109 15.23 12.97 12.41
N ALA A 110 15.82 14.03 12.97
CA ALA A 110 15.44 15.41 12.68
C ALA A 110 15.67 15.84 11.22
N THR A 111 16.53 15.12 10.48
CA THR A 111 16.75 15.32 9.04
C THR A 111 15.78 14.51 8.19
N GLY A 112 14.92 13.72 8.83
CA GLY A 112 13.99 12.81 8.17
C GLY A 112 14.66 11.53 7.68
N GLN A 113 15.87 11.18 8.13
CA GLN A 113 16.53 9.93 7.76
C GLN A 113 15.94 8.76 8.56
N TYR A 114 15.82 7.59 7.93
CA TYR A 114 15.33 6.38 8.58
C TYR A 114 16.34 5.86 9.61
N ARG A 115 15.90 5.68 10.86
CA ARG A 115 16.75 5.17 11.95
C ARG A 115 16.58 3.67 12.16
N GLY A 116 15.37 3.16 11.94
CA GLY A 116 15.05 1.76 12.18
C GLY A 116 13.57 1.53 12.39
N SER A 117 13.20 0.27 12.47
CA SER A 117 11.82 -0.15 12.72
C SER A 117 11.75 -1.39 13.58
N THR A 118 10.71 -1.47 14.39
CA THR A 118 10.32 -2.67 15.15
C THR A 118 9.02 -3.20 14.59
N THR A 119 8.86 -4.53 14.57
CA THR A 119 7.62 -5.21 14.17
C THR A 119 7.27 -6.19 15.28
N ASN A 120 5.99 -6.49 15.51
CA ASN A 120 5.67 -7.61 16.40
C ASN A 120 6.21 -8.91 15.81
N THR A 121 6.87 -9.71 16.65
CA THR A 121 7.09 -11.13 16.38
C THR A 121 5.79 -11.88 16.70
N SER A 122 5.57 -13.07 16.13
CA SER A 122 4.39 -13.91 16.41
C SER A 122 4.23 -14.32 17.88
N CYS A 123 5.10 -13.86 18.76
CA CYS A 123 4.97 -13.94 20.20
C CYS A 123 4.88 -12.51 20.74
N ALA A 124 3.71 -12.12 21.23
CA ALA A 124 3.57 -10.97 22.11
C ALA A 124 4.26 -11.30 23.45
N ALA A 125 5.60 -11.30 23.47
CA ALA A 125 6.39 -11.33 24.68
C ALA A 125 6.89 -9.91 24.93
N GLY A 126 6.07 -9.15 25.67
CA GLY A 126 6.35 -7.77 26.03
C GLY A 126 5.33 -7.13 26.96
N THR A 127 4.51 -7.92 27.66
CA THR A 127 3.96 -7.51 28.97
C THR A 127 4.98 -7.86 30.03
#